data_AF-F0U6W4-F1
#
_entry.id   AF-F0U6W4-F1
#
_cell.length_a   1.000
_cell.length_b   1.000
_cell.length_c   1.000
_cell.angle_alpha   90.00
_cell.angle_beta   90.00
_cell.angle_gamma   90.00
#
_symmetry.space_group_name_H-M   'P 1'
#
loop_
_entity.id
_entity.type
_entity.pdbx_description
1 polymer ?
#
loop_
_entity_poly.entity_id
_entity_poly.type
_entity_poly.pdbx_seq_one_letter_code
_entity_poly.pdbx_strand_id
1 'polypeptide(L)'
;MQTSDFIESIQKLARLNTLLESAQYTLFWSTLNSDDLYADLVADVAGFEELVRVRIAVEVGKAFREIGADVLAQWLDLNGLETLEKFVVDVCGWEVDKSAGSDLTSAVIRVPKNKENEARGEIKGEKVGIEMFGRVLRRGLEQPA
;
A
#
# COMPACT_ATOMS: atom_id res chain seq x y z
N MET A 1 1.53 -39.34 -11.64
CA MET A 1 2.55 -38.32 -11.35
C MET A 1 2.11 -36.94 -11.83
N GLN A 2 1.91 -36.70 -13.14
CA GLN A 2 1.56 -35.36 -13.67
C GLN A 2 0.41 -34.60 -12.99
N THR A 3 -0.66 -35.28 -12.55
CA THR A 3 -1.78 -34.61 -11.86
C THR A 3 -1.39 -34.08 -10.47
N SER A 4 -0.47 -34.76 -9.78
CA SER A 4 0.01 -34.33 -8.45
C SER A 4 0.84 -33.06 -8.57
N ASP A 5 1.75 -33.04 -9.53
CA ASP A 5 2.66 -31.91 -9.76
C ASP A 5 1.87 -30.66 -10.17
N PHE A 6 0.87 -30.83 -11.04
CA PHE A 6 -0.02 -29.74 -11.44
C PHE A 6 -0.84 -29.18 -10.26
N ILE A 7 -1.37 -30.06 -9.39
CA ILE A 7 -2.11 -29.62 -8.19
C ILE A 7 -1.17 -28.85 -7.25
N GLU A 8 0.06 -29.30 -7.07
CA GLU A 8 1.06 -28.61 -6.24
C GLU A 8 1.38 -27.22 -6.80
N SER A 9 1.60 -27.08 -8.11
CA SER A 9 1.82 -25.78 -8.76
C SER A 9 0.67 -24.80 -8.52
N ILE A 10 -0.59 -25.25 -8.63
CA ILE A 10 -1.76 -24.41 -8.36
C ILE A 10 -1.79 -23.98 -6.89
N GLN A 11 -1.52 -24.89 -5.96
CA GLN A 11 -1.52 -24.60 -4.52
C GLN A 11 -0.44 -23.58 -4.17
N LYS A 12 0.77 -23.74 -4.71
CA LYS A 12 1.89 -22.80 -4.55
C LYS A 12 1.55 -21.43 -5.12
N LEU A 13 0.99 -21.35 -6.32
CA LEU A 13 0.57 -20.09 -6.92
C LEU A 13 -0.55 -19.40 -6.12
N ALA A 14 -1.56 -20.15 -5.67
CA ALA A 14 -2.64 -19.62 -4.84
C ALA A 14 -2.11 -19.09 -3.49
N ARG A 15 -1.09 -19.75 -2.92
CA ARG A 15 -0.41 -19.29 -1.71
C ARG A 15 0.29 -17.96 -1.93
N LEU A 16 1.06 -17.83 -3.02
CA LEU A 16 1.72 -16.57 -3.38
C LEU A 16 0.70 -15.44 -3.59
N ASN A 17 -0.39 -15.70 -4.32
CA ASN A 17 -1.45 -14.72 -4.53
C ASN A 17 -2.07 -14.23 -3.21
N THR A 18 -2.35 -15.15 -2.28
CA THR A 18 -2.90 -14.82 -0.95
C THR A 18 -1.95 -13.90 -0.17
N LEU A 19 -0.63 -14.10 -0.28
CA LEU A 19 0.36 -13.25 0.39
C LEU A 19 0.36 -11.82 -0.18
N LEU A 20 0.24 -11.67 -1.50
CA LEU A 20 0.13 -10.36 -2.15
C LEU A 20 -1.19 -9.66 -1.78
N GLU A 21 -2.32 -10.36 -1.82
CA GLU A 21 -3.64 -9.81 -1.47
C GLU A 21 -3.73 -9.38 0.00
N SER A 22 -3.02 -10.08 0.89
CA SER A 22 -2.96 -9.76 2.32
C SER A 22 -1.83 -8.79 2.70
N ALA A 23 -1.15 -8.20 1.71
CA ALA A 23 -0.02 -7.28 1.89
C ALA A 23 1.14 -7.84 2.73
N GLN A 24 1.33 -9.16 2.76
CA GLN A 24 2.43 -9.84 3.44
C GLN A 24 3.66 -9.94 2.54
N TYR A 25 4.15 -8.79 2.05
CA TYR A 25 5.15 -8.72 0.99
C TYR A 25 6.49 -9.39 1.34
N THR A 26 6.99 -9.17 2.56
CA THR A 26 8.24 -9.82 3.00
C THR A 26 8.11 -11.35 3.04
N LEU A 27 6.94 -11.87 3.41
CA LEU A 27 6.67 -13.31 3.39
C LEU A 27 6.47 -13.82 1.96
N PHE A 28 5.90 -13.01 1.07
CA PHE A 28 5.80 -13.34 -0.35
C PHE A 28 7.18 -13.58 -0.95
N TRP A 29 8.12 -12.64 -0.79
CA TRP A 29 9.48 -12.78 -1.35
C TRP A 29 10.24 -13.95 -0.73
N SER A 30 10.18 -14.12 0.60
CA SER A 30 10.83 -15.27 1.23
C SER A 30 10.22 -16.61 0.81
N THR A 31 8.91 -16.66 0.54
CA THR A 31 8.25 -17.87 0.02
C THR A 31 8.65 -18.12 -1.43
N LEU A 32 8.65 -17.09 -2.28
CA LEU A 32 9.07 -17.20 -3.69
C LEU A 32 10.51 -17.70 -3.80
N ASN A 33 11.41 -17.20 -2.95
CA ASN A 33 12.83 -17.54 -2.93
C ASN A 33 13.16 -18.81 -2.10
N SER A 34 12.15 -19.51 -1.56
CA SER A 34 12.38 -20.62 -0.63
C SER A 34 12.74 -21.96 -1.28
N ASP A 35 12.29 -22.18 -2.51
CA ASP A 35 12.36 -23.48 -3.20
C ASP A 35 12.29 -23.28 -4.72
N ASP A 36 13.04 -24.10 -5.47
CA ASP A 36 13.17 -24.02 -6.93
C ASP A 36 11.80 -24.16 -7.63
N LEU A 37 10.90 -24.96 -7.06
CA LEU A 37 9.55 -25.11 -7.59
C LEU A 37 8.74 -23.81 -7.58
N TYR A 38 9.02 -22.86 -6.68
CA TYR A 38 8.38 -21.54 -6.72
C TYR A 38 8.99 -20.65 -7.81
N ALA A 39 10.32 -20.71 -7.98
CA ALA A 39 11.02 -19.99 -9.03
C ALA A 39 10.57 -20.45 -10.44
N ASP A 40 10.38 -21.76 -10.62
CA ASP A 40 9.90 -22.36 -11.87
C ASP A 40 8.50 -21.84 -12.28
N LEU A 41 7.65 -21.46 -11.33
CA LEU A 41 6.30 -20.93 -11.63
C LEU A 41 6.34 -19.56 -12.33
N VAL A 42 7.42 -18.81 -12.16
CA VAL A 42 7.55 -17.42 -12.65
C VAL A 42 8.65 -17.26 -13.69
N ALA A 43 9.46 -18.29 -13.93
CA ALA A 43 10.63 -18.25 -14.81
C ALA A 43 10.31 -17.80 -16.26
N ASP A 44 9.16 -18.20 -16.78
CA ASP A 44 8.71 -17.83 -18.14
C ASP A 44 8.01 -16.47 -18.20
N VAL A 45 7.86 -15.78 -17.06
CA VAL A 45 7.17 -14.48 -16.96
C VAL A 45 8.22 -13.37 -16.89
N ALA A 46 8.60 -12.87 -18.07
CA ALA A 46 9.55 -11.78 -18.18
C ALA A 46 9.11 -10.54 -17.38
N GLY A 47 9.97 -10.05 -16.49
CA GLY A 47 9.70 -8.87 -15.68
C GLY A 47 8.72 -9.10 -14.52
N PHE A 48 8.47 -10.35 -14.12
CA PHE A 48 7.52 -10.69 -13.06
C PHE A 48 7.79 -9.91 -11.77
N GLU A 49 9.03 -9.94 -11.28
CA GLU A 49 9.36 -9.30 -10.01
C GLU A 49 9.24 -7.78 -10.11
N GLU A 50 9.66 -7.17 -11.21
CA GLU A 50 9.52 -5.74 -11.46
C GLU A 50 8.05 -5.32 -11.44
N LEU A 51 7.17 -6.09 -12.09
CA LEU A 51 5.72 -5.83 -12.08
C LEU A 51 5.14 -5.97 -10.68
N VAL A 52 5.57 -6.96 -9.89
CA VAL A 52 5.16 -7.11 -8.49
C VAL A 52 5.62 -5.91 -7.66
N ARG A 53 6.88 -5.48 -7.78
CA ARG A 53 7.41 -4.30 -7.08
C ARG A 53 6.63 -3.04 -7.43
N VAL A 54 6.34 -2.81 -8.71
CA VAL A 54 5.49 -1.69 -9.16
C VAL A 54 4.11 -1.79 -8.54
N ARG A 55 3.50 -2.98 -8.50
CA ARG A 55 2.17 -3.14 -7.90
C ARG A 55 2.17 -2.87 -6.40
N ILE A 56 3.17 -3.35 -5.67
CA ILE A 56 3.36 -3.06 -4.25
C ILE A 56 3.48 -1.54 -4.05
N ALA A 57 4.30 -0.86 -4.85
CA ALA A 57 4.46 0.58 -4.78
C ALA A 57 3.14 1.34 -5.04
N VAL A 58 2.31 0.87 -5.98
CA VAL A 58 0.97 1.45 -6.22
C VAL A 58 0.08 1.34 -4.98
N GLU A 59 0.07 0.19 -4.29
CA GLU A 59 -0.73 0.04 -3.06
C GLU A 59 -0.17 0.88 -1.90
N VAL A 60 1.16 0.94 -1.74
CA VAL A 60 1.82 1.83 -0.78
C VAL A 60 1.47 3.29 -1.07
N GLY A 61 1.46 3.69 -2.33
CA GLY A 61 1.12 5.06 -2.77
C GLY A 61 -0.29 5.51 -2.39
N LYS A 62 -1.22 4.56 -2.21
CA LYS A 62 -2.59 4.84 -1.75
C LYS A 62 -2.70 4.93 -0.23
N ALA A 63 -1.86 4.20 0.50
CA ALA A 63 -1.99 4.05 1.95
C ALA A 63 -1.06 4.97 2.75
N PHE A 64 0.05 5.44 2.16
CA PHE A 64 1.09 6.17 2.87
C PHE A 64 1.32 7.57 2.30
N ARG A 65 1.80 8.46 3.18
CA ARG A 65 2.38 9.78 2.83
C ARG A 65 3.87 9.82 3.12
N GLU A 66 4.29 9.09 4.16
CA GLU A 66 5.67 8.90 4.55
C GLU A 66 5.83 7.42 4.97
N ILE A 67 6.93 6.79 4.59
CA ILE A 67 7.28 5.42 4.97
C ILE A 67 8.78 5.31 5.20
N GLY A 68 9.21 4.53 6.19
CA GLY A 68 10.64 4.25 6.42
C GLY A 68 11.26 3.55 5.21
N ALA A 69 12.47 3.97 4.83
CA ALA A 69 13.17 3.38 3.70
C ALA A 69 13.49 1.89 3.91
N ASP A 70 13.79 1.49 5.16
CA ASP A 70 13.99 0.11 5.58
C ASP A 70 12.75 -0.77 5.37
N VAL A 71 11.59 -0.28 5.77
CA VAL A 71 10.32 -1.01 5.60
C VAL A 71 10.00 -1.17 4.12
N LEU A 72 10.12 -0.08 3.34
CA LEU A 72 9.82 -0.13 1.91
C LEU A 72 10.81 -1.05 1.16
N ALA A 73 12.10 -1.00 1.49
CA ALA A 73 13.10 -1.88 0.92
C ALA A 73 12.78 -3.36 1.18
N GLN A 74 12.37 -3.71 2.41
CA GLN A 74 11.96 -5.08 2.74
C GLN A 74 10.72 -5.54 2.00
N TRP A 75 9.76 -4.64 1.76
CA TRP A 75 8.54 -4.97 1.00
C TRP A 75 8.80 -5.13 -0.49
N LEU A 76 9.78 -4.42 -1.03
CA LEU A 76 10.17 -4.51 -2.44
C LEU A 76 11.27 -5.56 -2.69
N ASP A 77 11.79 -6.20 -1.63
CA ASP A 77 12.96 -7.09 -1.68
C ASP A 77 14.16 -6.44 -2.39
N LEU A 78 14.42 -5.17 -2.04
CA LEU A 78 15.53 -4.38 -2.58
C LEU A 78 16.62 -4.24 -1.53
N ASN A 79 17.85 -4.48 -1.96
CA ASN A 79 19.02 -4.37 -1.11
C ASN A 79 19.74 -3.05 -1.35
N GLY A 80 19.96 -2.29 -0.28
CA GLY A 80 20.70 -1.03 -0.29
C GLY A 80 19.85 0.20 -0.62
N LEU A 81 20.24 1.33 -0.05
CA LEU A 81 19.53 2.60 -0.20
C LEU A 81 19.59 3.14 -1.64
N GLU A 82 20.70 2.96 -2.34
CA GLU A 82 20.86 3.43 -3.73
C GLU A 82 19.87 2.73 -4.68
N THR A 83 19.73 1.40 -4.56
CA THR A 83 18.78 0.62 -5.36
C THR A 83 17.34 1.05 -5.09
N LEU A 84 17.01 1.25 -3.80
CA LEU A 84 15.70 1.73 -3.40
C LEU A 84 15.44 3.14 -3.95
N GLU A 85 16.39 4.06 -3.81
CA GLU A 85 16.28 5.44 -4.27
C GLU A 85 16.06 5.50 -5.77
N LYS A 86 16.82 4.72 -6.55
CA LYS A 86 16.62 4.62 -7.99
C LYS A 86 15.20 4.17 -8.33
N PHE A 87 14.69 3.14 -7.66
CA PHE A 87 13.32 2.69 -7.88
C PHE A 87 12.28 3.77 -7.49
N VAL A 88 12.43 4.36 -6.32
CA VAL A 88 11.52 5.37 -5.78
C VAL A 88 11.48 6.63 -6.66
N VAL A 89 12.63 7.11 -7.13
CA VAL A 89 12.74 8.32 -7.95
C VAL A 89 12.35 8.04 -9.39
N ASP A 90 12.98 7.05 -10.03
CA ASP A 90 12.84 6.82 -11.48
C ASP A 90 11.51 6.13 -11.84
N VAL A 91 11.03 5.23 -10.97
CA VAL A 91 9.82 4.41 -11.25
C VAL A 91 8.59 5.00 -10.58
N CYS A 92 8.69 5.39 -9.30
CA CYS A 92 7.52 5.87 -8.55
C CYS A 92 7.31 7.38 -8.64
N GLY A 93 8.34 8.16 -8.98
CA GLY A 93 8.29 9.64 -8.95
C GLY A 93 8.09 10.19 -7.54
N TRP A 94 8.61 9.51 -6.52
CA TRP A 94 8.56 9.89 -5.11
C TRP A 94 9.89 10.52 -4.67
N GLU A 95 9.92 11.09 -3.48
CA GLU A 95 11.10 11.76 -2.94
C GLU A 95 11.74 10.95 -1.79
N VAL A 96 13.06 10.97 -1.69
CA VAL A 96 13.81 10.38 -0.58
C VAL A 96 14.33 11.48 0.34
N ASP A 97 13.84 11.50 1.57
CA ASP A 97 14.28 12.40 2.63
C ASP A 97 15.43 11.76 3.42
N LYS A 98 16.62 12.35 3.31
CA LYS A 98 17.86 11.93 3.97
C LYS A 98 18.30 12.88 5.08
N SER A 99 17.39 13.74 5.58
CA SER A 99 17.72 14.78 6.56
C SER A 99 18.25 14.21 7.88
N ALA A 100 17.75 13.04 8.30
CA ALA A 100 18.12 12.37 9.54
C ALA A 100 19.35 11.45 9.41
N GLY A 101 19.81 11.18 8.19
CA GLY A 101 20.93 10.28 7.90
C GLY A 101 20.90 9.75 6.47
N SER A 102 22.00 9.12 6.05
CA SER A 102 22.19 8.56 4.70
C SER A 102 22.09 7.03 4.64
N ASP A 103 21.57 6.41 5.69
CA ASP A 103 21.45 4.96 5.82
C ASP A 103 19.98 4.53 5.76
N LEU A 104 19.74 3.26 5.40
CA LEU A 104 18.40 2.71 5.17
C LEU A 104 17.47 2.85 6.39
N THR A 105 18.02 2.83 7.61
CA THR A 105 17.27 2.95 8.88
C THR A 105 16.90 4.40 9.24
N SER A 106 17.49 5.39 8.57
CA SER A 106 17.33 6.82 8.88
C SER A 106 16.63 7.58 7.76
N ALA A 107 16.69 7.09 6.53
CA ALA A 107 16.02 7.69 5.39
C ALA A 107 14.50 7.43 5.43
N VAL A 108 13.74 8.42 5.00
CA VAL A 108 12.27 8.36 4.91
C VAL A 108 11.85 8.65 3.47
N ILE A 109 10.88 7.90 2.96
CA ILE A 109 10.35 8.07 1.62
C ILE A 109 9.07 8.91 1.70
N ARG A 110 9.01 10.01 0.94
CA ARG A 110 7.86 10.90 0.86
C ARG A 110 7.03 10.56 -0.38
N VAL A 111 5.78 10.18 -0.12
CA VAL A 111 4.81 9.80 -1.14
C VAL A 111 3.93 11.02 -1.49
N PRO A 112 3.76 11.39 -2.77
CA PRO A 112 2.90 12.49 -3.19
C PRO A 112 1.45 12.31 -2.73
N LYS A 113 0.82 13.42 -2.34
CA LYS A 113 -0.60 13.41 -1.92
C LYS A 113 -1.51 13.12 -3.11
N ASN A 114 -2.49 12.25 -2.92
CA ASN A 114 -3.53 11.88 -3.88
C ASN A 114 -4.87 11.67 -3.17
N LYS A 115 -5.95 11.44 -3.93
CA LYS A 115 -7.31 11.29 -3.37
C LYS A 115 -7.48 10.13 -2.40
N GLU A 116 -6.62 9.12 -2.49
CA GLU A 116 -6.66 7.88 -1.72
C GLU A 116 -5.87 8.02 -0.41
N ASN A 117 -4.70 8.65 -0.45
CA ASN A 117 -3.84 8.90 0.73
C ASN A 117 -4.13 10.25 1.41
N GLU A 118 -5.15 10.99 0.93
CA GLU A 118 -5.59 12.22 1.57
C GLU A 118 -6.38 11.91 2.84
N ALA A 119 -5.86 12.31 3.99
CA ALA A 119 -6.57 12.30 5.27
C ALA A 119 -7.84 13.15 5.16
N ARG A 120 -8.99 12.49 4.99
CA ARG A 120 -10.30 13.14 4.97
C ARG A 120 -10.81 13.24 6.40
N GLY A 121 -10.75 14.44 6.96
CA GLY A 121 -11.46 14.74 8.20
C GLY A 121 -12.96 14.76 7.95
N GLU A 122 -13.68 13.77 8.47
CA GLU A 122 -15.14 13.83 8.51
C GLU A 122 -15.55 14.67 9.72
N ILE A 123 -16.08 15.87 9.48
CA ILE A 123 -16.71 16.66 10.54
C ILE A 123 -18.07 16.02 10.82
N LYS A 124 -18.14 15.19 11.86
CA LYS A 124 -19.41 14.68 12.40
C LYS A 124 -20.11 15.80 13.18
N GLY A 125 -20.72 16.72 12.45
CA GLY A 125 -21.55 17.78 12.99
C GLY A 125 -22.79 17.94 12.12
N GLU A 126 -23.97 17.84 12.72
CA GLU A 126 -25.21 18.14 12.00
C GLU A 126 -25.25 19.64 11.71
N LYS A 127 -25.26 19.99 10.42
CA LYS A 127 -25.49 21.37 9.99
C LYS A 127 -26.99 21.66 10.08
N VAL A 128 -27.47 21.94 11.29
CA VAL A 128 -28.87 22.33 11.49
C VAL A 128 -29.03 23.81 11.12
N GLY A 129 -29.58 24.06 9.93
CA GLY A 129 -29.93 25.41 9.49
C GLY A 129 -31.11 25.97 10.28
N ILE A 130 -31.18 27.30 10.43
CA ILE A 130 -32.25 27.97 11.20
C ILE A 130 -33.67 27.61 10.69
N GLU A 131 -33.80 27.31 9.39
CA GLU A 131 -35.03 26.87 8.76
C GLU A 131 -35.57 25.54 9.33
N MET A 132 -34.67 24.65 9.78
CA MET A 132 -35.04 23.37 10.40
C MET A 132 -35.64 23.58 11.81
N PHE A 133 -35.38 24.72 12.45
CA PHE A 133 -36.01 25.12 13.70
C PHE A 133 -37.39 25.78 13.49
N GLY A 134 -37.89 25.91 12.26
CA GLY A 134 -39.16 26.58 11.96
C GLY A 134 -40.36 26.03 12.74
N ARG A 135 -40.41 24.71 13.00
CA ARG A 135 -41.46 24.10 13.84
C ARG A 135 -41.32 24.42 15.33
N VAL A 136 -40.09 24.58 15.82
CA VAL A 136 -39.80 24.94 17.23
C VAL A 136 -40.11 26.42 17.46
N LEU A 137 -39.66 27.29 16.55
CA LEU A 137 -39.94 28.73 16.57
C LEU A 137 -41.45 29.00 16.46
N ARG A 138 -42.15 28.31 15.55
CA ARG A 138 -43.61 28.45 15.42
C ARG A 138 -44.35 28.07 16.70
N ARG A 139 -43.98 26.95 17.34
CA ARG A 139 -44.56 26.52 18.61
C ARG A 139 -44.27 27.50 19.77
N GLY A 140 -43.08 28.11 19.80
CA GLY A 140 -42.74 29.12 20.81
C GLY A 140 -43.48 30.45 20.63
N LEU A 141 -43.87 30.79 19.39
CA LEU A 141 -44.67 31.97 19.07
C LEU A 141 -46.19 31.72 19.17
N GLU A 142 -46.63 30.47 19.08
CA GLU A 142 -48.02 30.03 19.24
C GLU A 142 -48.46 29.86 20.71
N GLN A 143 -47.67 30.29 21.70
CA GLN A 143 -48.17 30.60 23.05
C GLN A 143 -48.60 32.08 23.13
N PRO A 144 -49.89 32.41 22.92
CA PRO A 144 -50.48 33.63 23.44
C PRO A 144 -50.78 33.48 24.95
N ALA A 145 -50.86 34.63 25.62
CA ALA A 145 -51.26 34.89 27.00
C ALA A 145 -52.26 33.90 27.65
#